data_AF-A0A1A0HDI6-F1
#
_entry.id   AF-A0A1A0HDI6-F1
#
_cell.length_a   1.000
_cell.length_b   1.000
_cell.length_c   1.000
_cell.angle_alpha   90.00
_cell.angle_beta   90.00
_cell.angle_gamma   90.00
#
_symmetry.space_group_name_H-M   'P 1'
#
loop_
_entity.id
_entity.type
_entity.pdbx_description
1 polymer ?
#
loop_
_entity_poly.entity_id
_entity_poly.type
_entity_poly.pdbx_seq_one_letter_code
_entity_poly.pdbx_strand_id
1 'polypeptide(L)' 'WPTAGDTNGDAVAGTAEQAAALSDIADKVGDHVLYFNAHNDGWKDPGYLSCEQYWGIFSS' A
#
# COMPACT_ATOMS: atom_id res chain seq x y z
N TRP A 1 -1.54 -1.49 0.46
CA TRP A 1 -1.61 -0.37 1.41
C TRP A 1 -0.54 0.63 1.01
N PRO A 2 -0.83 1.94 0.88
CA PRO A 2 0.14 2.89 0.37
C PRO A 2 1.13 3.30 1.49
N THR A 3 2.39 3.55 1.13
CA THR A 3 3.41 4.01 2.09
C THR A 3 3.38 5.51 2.35
N ALA A 4 2.65 6.27 1.53
CA ALA A 4 2.44 7.71 1.68
C ALA A 4 1.09 8.15 1.09
N GLY A 5 0.67 9.35 1.47
CA GLY A 5 -0.63 9.93 1.13
C GLY A 5 -1.40 10.36 2.38
N ASP A 6 -2.59 10.90 2.16
CA ASP A 6 -3.51 11.35 3.19
C ASP A 6 -4.30 10.18 3.80
N THR A 7 -4.69 10.34 5.06
CA THR A 7 -5.48 9.34 5.80
C THR A 7 -6.90 9.22 5.25
N ASN A 8 -7.37 7.99 5.04
CA ASN A 8 -8.75 7.69 4.67
C ASN A 8 -9.55 7.14 5.86
N GLY A 9 -10.13 8.02 6.67
CA GLY A 9 -10.81 7.63 7.91
C GLY A 9 -9.81 7.07 8.92
N ASP A 10 -9.93 5.78 9.28
CA ASP A 10 -8.97 5.10 10.16
C ASP A 10 -7.76 4.51 9.40
N ALA A 11 -7.79 4.51 8.06
CA ALA A 11 -6.72 3.96 7.24
C ALA A 11 -5.61 5.00 7.03
N VAL A 12 -4.59 4.95 7.88
CA VAL A 12 -3.39 5.80 7.81
C VAL A 12 -2.37 5.21 6.83
N ALA A 13 -1.93 5.99 5.84
CA ALA A 13 -0.84 5.57 4.95
C ALA A 13 0.51 5.58 5.68
N GLY A 14 1.39 4.63 5.34
CA GLY A 14 2.71 4.55 5.95
C GLY A 14 3.40 3.20 5.75
N THR A 15 4.73 3.19 5.86
CA THR A 15 5.55 1.98 5.68
C THR A 15 5.27 0.94 6.76
N ALA A 16 5.03 1.37 8.01
CA ALA A 16 4.71 0.47 9.12
C ALA A 16 3.32 -0.18 8.92
N GLU A 17 2.36 0.59 8.45
CA GLU A 17 0.99 0.17 8.18
C GLU A 17 0.94 -0.75 6.96
N GLN A 18 1.75 -0.49 5.92
CA GLN A 18 1.91 -1.41 4.80
C GLN A 18 2.50 -2.75 5.24
N ALA A 19 3.56 -2.74 6.07
CA ALA A 19 4.16 -3.97 6.58
C ALA A 19 3.16 -4.78 7.42
N ALA A 20 2.39 -4.12 8.30
CA ALA A 20 1.35 -4.76 9.10
C ALA A 20 0.25 -5.38 8.21
N ALA A 21 -0.21 -4.65 7.19
CA ALA A 21 -1.21 -5.14 6.25
C ALA A 21 -0.71 -6.35 5.44
N LEU A 22 0.52 -6.31 4.93
CA LEU A 22 1.11 -7.42 4.19
C LEU A 22 1.27 -8.68 5.07
N SER A 23 1.71 -8.51 6.33
CA SER A 23 1.81 -9.62 7.28
C SER A 23 0.45 -10.26 7.56
N ASP A 24 -0.56 -9.44 7.88
CA ASP A 24 -1.90 -9.93 8.19
C ASP A 24 -2.57 -10.63 7.01
N ILE A 25 -2.35 -10.14 5.78
CA ILE A 25 -2.82 -10.79 4.56
C ILE A 25 -2.10 -12.13 4.34
N ALA A 26 -0.78 -12.17 4.49
CA ALA A 26 0.00 -13.40 4.34
C ALA A 26 -0.45 -14.47 5.35
N ASP A 27 -0.69 -14.08 6.60
CA ASP A 27 -1.14 -14.96 7.67
C ASP A 27 -2.55 -15.53 7.42
N LYS A 28 -3.45 -14.75 6.80
CA LYS A 28 -4.85 -15.13 6.57
C LYS A 28 -5.09 -15.86 5.26
N VAL A 29 -4.37 -15.51 4.21
CA VAL A 29 -4.66 -15.92 2.82
C VAL A 29 -3.57 -16.80 2.24
N GLY A 30 -2.38 -16.82 2.84
CA GLY A 30 -1.26 -17.64 2.37
C GLY A 30 -0.81 -17.26 0.95
N ASP A 31 -0.71 -18.26 0.08
CA ASP A 31 -0.29 -18.14 -1.33
C ASP A 31 -1.44 -17.84 -2.30
N HIS A 32 -2.69 -17.79 -1.82
CA HIS A 32 -3.87 -17.47 -2.62
C HIS A 32 -4.13 -15.97 -2.75
N VAL A 33 -3.08 -15.17 -2.95
CA VAL A 33 -3.16 -13.71 -3.04
C VAL A 33 -2.26 -13.18 -4.15
N LEU A 34 -2.77 -12.20 -4.91
CA LEU A 34 -1.97 -11.37 -5.80
C LEU A 34 -1.87 -9.97 -5.21
N TYR A 35 -0.67 -9.58 -4.81
CA TYR A 35 -0.45 -8.26 -4.24
C TYR A 35 -0.34 -7.18 -5.30
N PHE A 36 -0.98 -6.05 -5.03
CA PHE A 36 -0.87 -4.81 -5.78
C PHE A 36 -0.01 -3.81 -4.98
N ASN A 37 1.11 -3.30 -5.49
CA ASN A 37 1.86 -3.70 -6.68
C ASN A 37 3.37 -3.74 -6.38
N ALA A 38 4.20 -4.20 -7.31
CA ALA A 38 5.63 -4.40 -7.04
C ALA A 38 6.39 -3.10 -6.73
N HIS A 39 6.11 -2.02 -7.49
CA HIS A 39 6.85 -0.75 -7.38
C HIS A 39 5.92 0.46 -7.40
N ASN A 40 6.41 1.58 -6.88
CA ASN A 40 5.67 2.85 -6.89
C ASN A 40 5.44 3.33 -8.32
N ASP A 41 4.23 3.83 -8.58
CA ASP A 41 3.81 4.32 -9.88
C ASP A 41 3.90 5.86 -9.93
N GLY A 42 5.12 6.39 -10.00
CA GLY A 42 5.35 7.85 -9.99
C GLY A 42 4.72 8.62 -11.15
N TRP A 43 4.23 7.92 -12.18
CA TRP A 43 3.54 8.50 -13.33
C TRP A 43 2.04 8.74 -13.10
N LYS A 44 1.45 8.12 -12.06
CA LYS A 44 0.01 8.26 -11.78
C LYS A 44 -0.33 9.65 -11.27
N ASP A 45 -1.55 10.09 -11.58
CA ASP A 45 -2.15 11.21 -10.87
C ASP A 45 -2.26 10.85 -9.37
N PRO A 46 -1.84 11.74 -8.45
CA PRO A 46 -1.86 11.48 -7.01
C PRO A 46 -3.25 11.15 -6.44
N GLY A 47 -4.32 11.57 -7.12
CA GLY A 47 -5.69 11.38 -6.67
C GLY A 47 -6.03 12.20 -5.42
N TYR A 48 -7.24 12.02 -4.90
CA TYR A 48 -7.78 12.87 -3.82
C TYR A 48 -7.10 12.67 -2.45
N LEU A 49 -6.40 11.55 -2.26
CA LEU A 49 -5.63 11.24 -1.04
C LEU A 49 -4.13 11.25 -1.28
N SER A 50 -3.67 11.72 -2.44
CA SER A 50 -2.24 11.78 -2.73
C SER A 50 -1.49 10.44 -2.57
N CYS A 51 -2.18 9.30 -2.69
CA CYS A 51 -1.65 7.98 -2.34
C CYS A 51 -1.34 7.10 -3.55
N GLU A 52 -1.86 7.44 -4.73
CA GLU A 52 -1.85 6.57 -5.92
C GLU A 52 -0.46 6.25 -6.47
N GLN A 53 0.53 7.05 -6.10
CA GLN A 53 1.92 6.87 -6.51
C GLN A 53 2.70 5.93 -5.57
N TYR A 54 2.13 5.53 -4.42
CA TYR A 54 2.88 4.96 -3.28
C TYR A 54 2.43 3.55 -2.87
N TRP A 55 1.88 2.75 -3.79
CA TRP A 55 1.39 1.38 -3.51
C TRP A 55 2.45 0.28 -3.60
N GLY A 56 3.68 0.63 -4.02
CA GLY A 56 4.75 -0.31 -4.29
C GLY A 56 5.27 -1.03 -3.05
N ILE A 57 5.39 -2.35 -3.13
CA ILE A 57 5.88 -3.20 -2.03
C ILE A 57 7.41 -3.17 -1.94
N PHE A 58 8.10 -3.12 -3.09
CA PHE A 58 9.56 -3.11 -3.17
C PHE A 58 10.17 -1.70 -3.33
N SER A 59 9.34 -0.65 -3.27
CA SER A 59 9.77 0.76 -3.40
C SER A 59 9.46 1.57 -2.14
N SER A 60 9.36 0.86 -1.01
CA SER A 60 8.86 1.30 0.29
C SER A 60 9.87 2.06 1.13
#